data_AF-A0A973US17-F1
#
_entry.id   AF-A0A973US17-F1
#
_cell.length_a   1.000
_cell.length_b   1.000
_cell.length_c   1.000
_cell.angle_alpha   90.00
_cell.angle_beta   90.00
_cell.angle_gamma   90.00
#
_symmetry.space_group_name_H-M   'P 1'
#
loop_
_entity.id
_entity.type
_entity.pdbx_description
1 polymer ?
#
loop_
_entity_poly.entity_id
_entity_poly.type
_entity_poly.pdbx_seq_one_letter_code
_entity_poly.pdbx_strand_id
1 'polypeptide(L)'
;MSPLEGVLIGAVVLLAVGLVALAFLGVKVLRQLGGGKPAKISADDHSPWQRPIAHSDDAESRQIHAAAIEAAAALEQARALTVAAQREASSARGDATAAKADAAAAKAEASAARQEAQRIIDSAHGEAESILERAHKQAEIDAEQSRQAARRSAEREIGLLTATAKEQAEDAERRAQRLDERERRHAEEADRLAERERLHGEEAERMAERDRRIAAAELDLVRWETELTKRSEELDKAEEQRRRELERVAGLTADSAKAELIEAVEGQAKREAAILVRDIENDARSTAEQRARHIVVDAIQRVASEQTAESVVSVLHLPSDEMKGRIIGREGRNIRAFEQVTGVNLIIDDTPEAVLLSCFDPVRREIGRVTLEKLVLDGRIHPHRIEEVYDTARDEVERLCHRAAEDALVEVGITEIHPELVTMLGRLRYRTSYGQNVLKHLVETAHIAGIMAAELRLDPALIKRSAFLHDIGKALTHEVEGSHALIGADLARRCGESEEVVHAIEAHHNEVAPQTIEAVLTQASDACSGGRPGARRESLEAYVKRLERIEEIATNKLGVDKVFAMQAGREIRVMVRPEEVDEIGAAVLARDVAKQIEEELTYPGQIRVTVVRESRTTEIAR
;
A
#
# COMPACT_ATOMS: atom_id res chain seq x y z
N MET A 1 -44.99 6.55 -6.97
CA MET A 1 -45.34 5.21 -6.45
C MET A 1 -46.84 5.17 -6.24
N SER A 2 -47.51 4.11 -6.67
CA SER A 2 -48.95 3.95 -6.63
C SER A 2 -49.39 3.05 -5.45
N PRO A 3 -50.66 3.12 -5.00
CA PRO A 3 -51.16 2.25 -3.92
C PRO A 3 -51.06 0.75 -4.22
N LEU A 4 -50.90 0.35 -5.48
CA LEU A 4 -50.78 -1.05 -5.90
C LEU A 4 -49.42 -1.69 -5.55
N GLU A 5 -48.35 -0.90 -5.49
CA GLU A 5 -47.00 -1.40 -5.18
C GLU A 5 -46.90 -1.90 -3.73
N GLY A 6 -47.57 -1.22 -2.80
CA GLY A 6 -47.67 -1.67 -1.40
C GLY A 6 -48.50 -2.95 -1.22
N VAL A 7 -49.53 -3.16 -2.05
CA VAL A 7 -50.36 -4.37 -2.01
C VAL A 7 -49.61 -5.59 -2.55
N LEU A 8 -48.81 -5.42 -3.62
CA LEU A 8 -47.99 -6.52 -4.16
C LEU A 8 -46.92 -7.00 -3.17
N ILE A 9 -46.23 -6.08 -2.50
CA ILE A 9 -45.19 -6.43 -1.51
C ILE A 9 -45.80 -7.19 -0.32
N GLY A 10 -46.99 -6.80 0.14
CA GLY A 10 -47.71 -7.54 1.17
C GLY A 10 -48.11 -8.97 0.75
N ALA A 11 -48.51 -9.16 -0.52
CA ALA A 11 -48.91 -10.46 -1.04
C ALA A 11 -47.75 -11.47 -1.14
N VAL A 12 -46.56 -11.02 -1.56
CA VAL A 12 -45.38 -11.89 -1.71
C VAL A 12 -44.88 -12.41 -0.36
N VAL A 13 -44.85 -11.56 0.68
CA VAL A 13 -44.40 -11.95 2.02
C VAL A 13 -45.34 -12.98 2.66
N LEU A 14 -46.65 -12.90 2.41
CA LEU A 14 -47.65 -13.78 3.04
C LEU A 14 -47.71 -15.20 2.45
N LEU A 15 -47.42 -15.39 1.16
CA LEU A 15 -47.50 -16.73 0.53
C LEU A 15 -46.17 -17.49 0.53
N ALA A 16 -45.03 -16.82 0.74
CA ALA A 16 -43.75 -17.47 1.05
C ALA A 16 -43.82 -18.35 2.32
N VAL A 17 -44.70 -18.00 3.27
CA VAL A 17 -44.98 -18.78 4.48
C VAL A 17 -45.82 -20.04 4.19
N GLY A 18 -46.63 -20.03 3.13
CA GLY A 18 -47.56 -21.12 2.80
C GLY A 18 -46.90 -22.33 2.13
N LEU A 19 -45.87 -22.12 1.30
CA LEU A 19 -45.25 -23.19 0.50
C LEU A 19 -44.49 -24.24 1.34
N VAL A 20 -44.16 -23.92 2.59
CA VAL A 20 -43.56 -24.88 3.56
C VAL A 20 -44.53 -26.03 3.89
N ALA A 21 -45.85 -25.84 3.75
CA ALA A 21 -46.85 -26.88 3.99
C ALA A 21 -46.82 -28.03 2.97
N LEU A 22 -46.17 -27.85 1.82
CA LEU A 22 -46.13 -28.84 0.73
C LEU A 22 -44.99 -29.87 0.85
N ALA A 23 -44.15 -29.79 1.89
CA ALA A 23 -42.95 -30.62 2.05
C ALA A 23 -43.10 -31.83 3.00
N PHE A 24 -44.25 -32.00 3.68
CA PHE A 24 -44.38 -32.94 4.81
C PHE A 24 -45.41 -34.09 4.65
N LEU A 25 -46.01 -34.24 3.45
CA LEU A 25 -46.98 -35.30 3.17
C LEU A 25 -46.85 -35.75 1.69
N GLY A 26 -46.11 -36.81 1.34
CA GLY A 26 -45.51 -37.83 2.21
C GLY A 26 -46.51 -38.91 2.60
N VAL A 27 -46.12 -40.19 2.49
CA VAL A 27 -46.91 -41.41 2.78
C VAL A 27 -47.92 -41.82 1.69
N LYS A 28 -47.94 -43.15 1.41
CA LYS A 28 -48.78 -43.92 0.48
C LYS A 28 -48.62 -43.60 -1.02
N VAL A 29 -48.07 -44.51 -1.84
CA VAL A 29 -47.60 -45.89 -1.59
C VAL A 29 -48.67 -46.83 -1.00
N LEU A 30 -49.85 -46.88 -1.63
CA LEU A 30 -50.58 -48.12 -1.82
C LEU A 30 -50.68 -48.31 -3.35
N ARG A 31 -50.25 -49.43 -3.95
CA ARG A 31 -50.86 -50.78 -3.89
C ARG A 31 -52.29 -50.79 -4.45
N GLN A 32 -52.71 -51.77 -5.25
CA GLN A 32 -52.09 -52.85 -6.03
C GLN A 32 -53.27 -53.58 -6.71
N LEU A 33 -53.01 -54.65 -7.48
CA LEU A 33 -54.02 -55.59 -8.03
C LEU A 33 -54.88 -55.01 -9.18
N GLY A 34 -55.15 -55.72 -10.29
CA GLY A 34 -54.62 -56.99 -10.79
C GLY A 34 -54.43 -56.93 -12.32
N GLY A 35 -53.87 -57.92 -13.02
CA GLY A 35 -53.57 -59.31 -12.61
C GLY A 35 -54.58 -60.31 -13.22
N GLY A 36 -54.13 -61.50 -13.64
CA GLY A 36 -54.98 -62.57 -14.21
C GLY A 36 -54.93 -62.70 -15.75
N LYS A 37 -54.36 -63.79 -16.32
CA LYS A 37 -54.11 -63.99 -17.78
C LYS A 37 -53.44 -65.37 -18.18
N PRO A 38 -54.08 -66.35 -18.86
CA PRO A 38 -53.45 -67.53 -19.58
C PRO A 38 -54.03 -67.76 -21.03
N ALA A 39 -53.70 -68.67 -21.97
CA ALA A 39 -52.49 -69.29 -22.60
C ALA A 39 -52.52 -68.95 -24.14
N LYS A 40 -51.93 -69.53 -25.22
CA LYS A 40 -51.06 -70.66 -25.71
C LYS A 40 -50.42 -70.17 -27.07
N ILE A 41 -49.51 -70.73 -27.90
CA ILE A 41 -48.94 -72.07 -28.33
C ILE A 41 -49.85 -72.83 -29.33
N SER A 42 -49.51 -73.13 -30.61
CA SER A 42 -48.41 -73.94 -31.24
C SER A 42 -48.33 -73.62 -32.77
N ALA A 43 -47.31 -73.84 -33.64
CA ALA A 43 -46.40 -74.99 -33.93
C ALA A 43 -47.13 -76.25 -34.50
N ASP A 44 -46.80 -76.88 -35.65
CA ASP A 44 -45.66 -76.78 -36.62
C ASP A 44 -45.95 -77.39 -38.03
N ASP A 45 -45.00 -77.21 -38.98
CA ASP A 45 -44.42 -78.22 -39.93
C ASP A 45 -44.78 -78.37 -41.46
N HIS A 46 -43.76 -78.89 -42.21
CA HIS A 46 -43.70 -79.63 -43.50
C HIS A 46 -43.96 -78.98 -44.91
N SER A 47 -42.86 -78.50 -45.56
CA SER A 47 -42.19 -78.98 -46.82
C SER A 47 -42.88 -79.95 -47.83
N PRO A 48 -42.44 -80.08 -49.11
CA PRO A 48 -41.60 -79.17 -49.95
C PRO A 48 -41.99 -78.99 -51.45
N TRP A 49 -41.44 -77.92 -52.07
CA TRP A 49 -40.89 -77.78 -53.45
C TRP A 49 -40.77 -76.28 -53.84
N GLN A 50 -39.92 -75.78 -54.75
CA GLN A 50 -38.59 -76.15 -55.32
C GLN A 50 -38.08 -74.92 -56.14
N ARG A 51 -36.80 -74.68 -56.49
CA ARG A 51 -35.52 -75.39 -56.25
C ARG A 51 -34.28 -74.45 -56.17
N PRO A 52 -34.07 -73.44 -57.03
CA PRO A 52 -32.81 -72.65 -57.12
C PRO A 52 -33.07 -71.14 -56.83
N ILE A 53 -32.21 -70.13 -57.02
CA ILE A 53 -30.94 -69.91 -57.77
C ILE A 53 -30.06 -68.95 -56.92
N ALA A 54 -28.72 -69.05 -56.79
CA ALA A 54 -27.81 -70.19 -56.92
C ALA A 54 -26.42 -69.91 -56.27
N HIS A 55 -25.67 -68.94 -56.80
CA HIS A 55 -24.20 -68.80 -56.69
C HIS A 55 -23.79 -67.31 -56.83
N SER A 56 -22.64 -66.81 -56.34
CA SER A 56 -21.58 -67.38 -55.47
C SER A 56 -20.70 -66.27 -54.88
N ASP A 57 -19.81 -66.64 -53.95
CA ASP A 57 -19.17 -65.76 -52.95
C ASP A 57 -17.67 -65.43 -53.24
N ASP A 58 -16.97 -64.80 -52.27
CA ASP A 58 -15.64 -64.16 -52.40
C ASP A 58 -14.55 -64.74 -51.44
N ALA A 59 -13.70 -63.91 -50.81
CA ALA A 59 -12.32 -64.25 -50.39
C ALA A 59 -12.05 -64.31 -48.85
N GLU A 60 -10.77 -64.15 -48.45
CA GLU A 60 -10.20 -64.59 -47.16
C GLU A 60 -9.12 -63.62 -46.61
N SER A 61 -8.85 -63.65 -45.29
CA SER A 61 -7.80 -62.83 -44.64
C SER A 61 -7.24 -63.48 -43.34
N ARG A 62 -6.07 -62.99 -42.87
CA ARG A 62 -5.14 -63.64 -41.91
C ARG A 62 -4.23 -62.59 -41.23
N GLN A 63 -3.57 -62.80 -40.07
CA GLN A 63 -3.53 -63.89 -39.07
C GLN A 63 -2.90 -63.36 -37.75
N ILE A 64 -3.35 -63.78 -36.56
CA ILE A 64 -2.69 -63.46 -35.26
C ILE A 64 -3.03 -64.49 -34.15
N HIS A 65 -2.28 -64.51 -33.03
CA HIS A 65 -2.48 -65.42 -31.89
C HIS A 65 -1.91 -64.87 -30.56
N ALA A 66 -2.47 -65.27 -29.41
CA ALA A 66 -1.94 -65.07 -28.05
C ALA A 66 -2.53 -66.11 -27.05
N ALA A 67 -1.84 -66.37 -25.92
CA ALA A 67 -2.21 -67.34 -24.87
C ALA A 67 -1.41 -67.06 -23.54
N ALA A 68 -1.52 -67.76 -22.39
CA ALA A 68 -2.25 -69.00 -22.09
C ALA A 68 -2.68 -69.28 -20.60
N ILE A 69 -1.87 -68.99 -19.57
CA ILE A 69 -1.61 -69.98 -18.48
C ILE A 69 -2.49 -69.99 -17.19
N GLU A 70 -2.10 -69.32 -16.09
CA GLU A 70 -2.28 -69.84 -14.70
C GLU A 70 -2.82 -68.82 -13.64
N ALA A 71 -2.39 -68.91 -12.36
CA ALA A 71 -2.86 -68.24 -11.13
C ALA A 71 -4.18 -68.77 -10.51
N ALA A 72 -4.44 -70.09 -10.54
CA ALA A 72 -5.82 -70.61 -10.41
C ALA A 72 -6.39 -70.90 -9.00
N ALA A 73 -5.60 -71.38 -8.03
CA ALA A 73 -6.14 -72.32 -7.03
C ALA A 73 -7.04 -71.78 -5.88
N ALA A 74 -7.01 -70.49 -5.54
CA ALA A 74 -7.58 -70.00 -4.26
C ALA A 74 -9.03 -69.49 -4.32
N LEU A 75 -9.66 -69.43 -5.49
CA LEU A 75 -10.92 -68.68 -5.72
C LEU A 75 -12.20 -69.38 -5.20
N GLU A 76 -12.12 -70.63 -4.77
CA GLU A 76 -13.28 -71.53 -4.82
C GLU A 76 -14.24 -71.46 -3.61
N GLN A 77 -13.74 -71.24 -2.39
CA GLN A 77 -14.57 -71.30 -1.18
C GLN A 77 -15.66 -70.22 -1.07
N ALA A 78 -15.53 -69.10 -1.78
CA ALA A 78 -16.47 -67.96 -1.66
C ALA A 78 -17.86 -68.21 -2.31
N ARG A 79 -18.02 -69.24 -3.15
CA ARG A 79 -19.21 -69.40 -4.01
C ARG A 79 -20.45 -70.04 -3.34
N ALA A 80 -20.31 -70.70 -2.19
CA ALA A 80 -21.33 -71.63 -1.71
C ALA A 80 -22.62 -70.98 -1.15
N LEU A 81 -22.51 -69.85 -0.45
CA LEU A 81 -23.63 -69.29 0.35
C LEU A 81 -24.66 -68.50 -0.46
N THR A 82 -24.34 -68.03 -1.66
CA THR A 82 -25.21 -67.13 -2.46
C THR A 82 -26.44 -67.82 -3.04
N VAL A 83 -26.42 -69.15 -3.19
CA VAL A 83 -27.41 -69.92 -3.96
C VAL A 83 -28.79 -70.00 -3.29
N ALA A 84 -28.87 -69.88 -1.96
CA ALA A 84 -30.12 -70.10 -1.22
C ALA A 84 -31.22 -69.06 -1.55
N ALA A 85 -30.85 -67.79 -1.80
CA ALA A 85 -31.80 -66.68 -1.91
C ALA A 85 -32.62 -66.63 -3.22
N GLN A 86 -32.27 -67.43 -4.24
CA GLN A 86 -32.87 -67.30 -5.58
C GLN A 86 -34.18 -68.09 -5.78
N ARG A 87 -34.56 -69.00 -4.87
CA ARG A 87 -35.63 -69.99 -5.14
C ARG A 87 -37.08 -69.51 -4.95
N GLU A 88 -37.34 -68.50 -4.12
CA GLU A 88 -38.72 -68.10 -3.82
C GLU A 88 -39.30 -67.06 -4.82
N ALA A 89 -38.43 -66.23 -5.43
CA ALA A 89 -38.87 -65.09 -6.25
C ALA A 89 -39.56 -65.48 -7.58
N SER A 90 -39.42 -66.72 -8.05
CA SER A 90 -39.94 -67.17 -9.34
C SER A 90 -41.44 -67.42 -9.39
N SER A 91 -42.10 -67.68 -8.25
CA SER A 91 -43.52 -68.09 -8.24
C SER A 91 -44.48 -66.98 -8.66
N ALA A 92 -44.17 -65.72 -8.35
CA ALA A 92 -45.14 -64.61 -8.39
C ALA A 92 -45.37 -63.98 -9.79
N ARG A 93 -44.85 -64.58 -10.89
CA ARG A 93 -44.97 -64.03 -12.26
C ARG A 93 -45.93 -64.76 -13.19
N GLY A 94 -46.42 -65.95 -12.83
CA GLY A 94 -47.16 -66.83 -13.77
C GLY A 94 -48.55 -66.33 -14.16
N ASP A 95 -49.36 -65.92 -13.17
CA ASP A 95 -50.82 -65.81 -13.33
C ASP A 95 -51.30 -64.61 -14.17
N ALA A 96 -50.38 -63.81 -14.71
CA ALA A 96 -50.65 -62.58 -15.45
C ALA A 96 -50.13 -62.60 -16.91
N THR A 97 -50.00 -63.77 -17.55
CA THR A 97 -49.32 -63.98 -18.85
C THR A 97 -50.13 -63.74 -20.15
N ALA A 98 -51.22 -64.48 -20.46
CA ALA A 98 -51.89 -64.44 -21.79
C ALA A 98 -53.31 -63.80 -21.96
N ALA A 99 -54.42 -64.25 -21.34
CA ALA A 99 -55.81 -63.75 -21.59
C ALA A 99 -56.11 -62.26 -21.25
N LYS A 100 -55.62 -61.35 -22.09
CA LYS A 100 -56.24 -60.04 -22.37
C LYS A 100 -57.20 -60.16 -23.59
N ALA A 101 -57.51 -61.38 -24.00
CA ALA A 101 -57.92 -61.72 -25.36
C ALA A 101 -59.36 -61.33 -25.68
N ASP A 102 -60.31 -61.72 -24.82
CA ASP A 102 -61.73 -61.77 -25.18
C ASP A 102 -62.38 -60.39 -25.40
N ALA A 103 -61.79 -59.33 -24.81
CA ALA A 103 -62.26 -57.95 -24.94
C ALA A 103 -62.02 -57.32 -26.33
N ALA A 104 -61.38 -58.03 -27.27
CA ALA A 104 -60.96 -57.47 -28.56
C ALA A 104 -62.03 -57.48 -29.66
N ALA A 105 -62.84 -58.54 -29.78
CA ALA A 105 -63.58 -58.83 -31.01
C ALA A 105 -64.82 -57.93 -31.25
N ALA A 106 -65.66 -57.73 -30.24
CA ALA A 106 -66.92 -56.98 -30.35
C ALA A 106 -66.76 -55.47 -30.69
N LYS A 107 -65.51 -54.99 -30.74
CA LYS A 107 -65.16 -53.59 -31.02
C LYS A 107 -65.17 -53.23 -32.52
N ALA A 108 -65.15 -54.22 -33.42
CA ALA A 108 -64.92 -54.01 -34.85
C ALA A 108 -66.17 -53.50 -35.61
N GLU A 109 -67.32 -54.13 -35.45
CA GLU A 109 -68.47 -53.97 -36.36
C GLU A 109 -69.12 -52.58 -36.27
N ALA A 110 -69.25 -52.04 -35.06
CA ALA A 110 -69.81 -50.71 -34.81
C ALA A 110 -68.96 -49.53 -35.31
N SER A 111 -67.83 -49.78 -35.97
CA SER A 111 -66.97 -48.75 -36.58
C SER A 111 -67.42 -48.34 -37.99
N ALA A 112 -67.94 -49.28 -38.80
CA ALA A 112 -68.14 -49.06 -40.23
C ALA A 112 -69.24 -48.03 -40.55
N ALA A 113 -70.45 -48.21 -39.99
CA ALA A 113 -71.58 -47.32 -40.25
C ALA A 113 -71.35 -45.85 -39.79
N ARG A 114 -70.37 -45.63 -38.89
CA ARG A 114 -70.00 -44.29 -38.42
C ARG A 114 -69.08 -43.54 -39.40
N GLN A 115 -68.49 -44.19 -40.39
CA GLN A 115 -67.58 -43.55 -41.35
C GLN A 115 -68.31 -42.82 -42.49
N GLU A 116 -69.44 -43.35 -42.98
CA GLU A 116 -70.08 -42.79 -44.18
C GLU A 116 -70.75 -41.42 -43.91
N ALA A 117 -71.49 -41.31 -42.79
CA ALA A 117 -72.12 -40.06 -42.38
C ALA A 117 -71.10 -38.96 -42.05
N GLN A 118 -69.90 -39.34 -41.60
CA GLN A 118 -68.82 -38.40 -41.27
C GLN A 118 -68.34 -37.65 -42.53
N ARG A 119 -68.13 -38.34 -43.66
CA ARG A 119 -67.58 -37.75 -44.90
C ARG A 119 -68.37 -36.56 -45.44
N ILE A 120 -69.71 -36.61 -45.38
CA ILE A 120 -70.58 -35.54 -45.89
C ILE A 120 -70.50 -34.31 -44.98
N ILE A 121 -70.44 -34.54 -43.66
CA ILE A 121 -70.25 -33.48 -42.65
C ILE A 121 -68.87 -32.83 -42.85
N ASP A 122 -67.81 -33.63 -43.01
CA ASP A 122 -66.45 -33.14 -43.25
C ASP A 122 -66.36 -32.25 -44.50
N SER A 123 -67.01 -32.64 -45.61
CA SER A 123 -67.01 -31.86 -46.86
C SER A 123 -67.71 -30.51 -46.72
N ALA A 124 -68.86 -30.46 -46.04
CA ALA A 124 -69.60 -29.22 -45.82
C ALA A 124 -68.88 -28.29 -44.83
N HIS A 125 -68.20 -28.85 -43.82
CA HIS A 125 -67.33 -28.09 -42.93
C HIS A 125 -66.15 -27.47 -43.69
N GLY A 126 -65.47 -28.21 -44.56
CA GLY A 126 -64.30 -27.70 -45.29
C GLY A 126 -64.57 -26.48 -46.19
N GLU A 127 -65.73 -26.41 -46.85
CA GLU A 127 -66.10 -25.22 -47.65
C GLU A 127 -66.42 -24.00 -46.76
N ALA A 128 -67.15 -24.21 -45.66
CA ALA A 128 -67.44 -23.15 -44.70
C ALA A 128 -66.17 -22.62 -44.01
N GLU A 129 -65.27 -23.53 -43.61
CA GLU A 129 -63.97 -23.23 -43.03
C GLU A 129 -63.09 -22.44 -44.01
N SER A 130 -63.06 -22.81 -45.30
CA SER A 130 -62.34 -22.05 -46.33
C SER A 130 -62.83 -20.61 -46.51
N ILE A 131 -64.14 -20.37 -46.35
CA ILE A 131 -64.71 -19.01 -46.45
C ILE A 131 -64.38 -18.20 -45.18
N LEU A 132 -64.53 -18.81 -44.00
CA LEU A 132 -64.17 -18.19 -42.73
C LEU A 132 -62.67 -17.86 -42.67
N GLU A 133 -61.79 -18.77 -43.07
CA GLU A 133 -60.33 -18.57 -43.08
C GLU A 133 -59.92 -17.39 -43.96
N ARG A 134 -60.53 -17.24 -45.14
CA ARG A 134 -60.30 -16.08 -46.03
C ARG A 134 -60.81 -14.77 -45.43
N ALA A 135 -61.99 -14.78 -44.80
CA ALA A 135 -62.53 -13.60 -44.12
C ALA A 135 -61.67 -13.19 -42.92
N HIS A 136 -61.22 -14.15 -42.11
CA HIS A 136 -60.28 -13.92 -41.00
C HIS A 136 -58.95 -13.37 -41.49
N LYS A 137 -58.30 -13.99 -42.50
CA LYS A 137 -57.02 -13.50 -43.04
C LYS A 137 -57.11 -12.07 -43.56
N GLN A 138 -58.19 -11.70 -44.25
CA GLN A 138 -58.37 -10.31 -44.70
C GLN A 138 -58.56 -9.36 -43.51
N ALA A 139 -59.42 -9.71 -42.55
CA ALA A 139 -59.65 -8.88 -41.35
C ALA A 139 -58.37 -8.72 -40.49
N GLU A 140 -57.51 -9.74 -40.40
CA GLU A 140 -56.22 -9.67 -39.74
C GLU A 140 -55.24 -8.74 -40.48
N ILE A 141 -55.18 -8.81 -41.81
CA ILE A 141 -54.36 -7.91 -42.64
C ILE A 141 -54.81 -6.46 -42.47
N ASP A 142 -56.11 -6.18 -42.53
CA ASP A 142 -56.66 -4.83 -42.43
C ASP A 142 -56.49 -4.26 -41.00
N ALA A 143 -56.70 -5.09 -39.98
CA ALA A 143 -56.43 -4.74 -38.60
C ALA A 143 -54.94 -4.46 -38.36
N GLU A 144 -54.04 -5.25 -38.94
CA GLU A 144 -52.59 -5.05 -38.81
C GLU A 144 -52.12 -3.79 -39.55
N GLN A 145 -52.60 -3.53 -40.76
CA GLN A 145 -52.31 -2.28 -41.47
C GLN A 145 -52.80 -1.05 -40.68
N SER A 146 -53.98 -1.14 -40.07
CA SER A 146 -54.53 -0.09 -39.20
C SER A 146 -53.68 0.11 -37.93
N ARG A 147 -53.32 -0.98 -37.23
CA ARG A 147 -52.41 -0.94 -36.07
C ARG A 147 -51.06 -0.30 -36.42
N GLN A 148 -50.47 -0.67 -37.56
CA GLN A 148 -49.20 -0.09 -38.01
C GLN A 148 -49.33 1.38 -38.42
N ALA A 149 -50.44 1.78 -39.04
CA ALA A 149 -50.69 3.18 -39.37
C ALA A 149 -50.83 4.04 -38.10
N ALA A 150 -51.64 3.59 -37.13
CA ALA A 150 -51.80 4.25 -35.84
C ALA A 150 -50.46 4.32 -35.08
N ARG A 151 -49.71 3.21 -35.04
CA ARG A 151 -48.39 3.13 -34.39
C ARG A 151 -47.39 4.09 -35.02
N ARG A 152 -47.27 4.13 -36.36
CA ARG A 152 -46.38 5.09 -37.06
C ARG A 152 -46.81 6.55 -36.86
N SER A 153 -48.09 6.82 -36.63
CA SER A 153 -48.57 8.16 -36.26
C SER A 153 -48.13 8.54 -34.84
N ALA A 154 -48.39 7.65 -33.87
CA ALA A 154 -47.99 7.85 -32.48
C ALA A 154 -46.47 7.96 -32.32
N GLU A 155 -45.67 7.15 -33.02
CA GLU A 155 -44.20 7.22 -33.00
C GLU A 155 -43.68 8.56 -33.56
N ARG A 156 -44.35 9.16 -34.55
CA ARG A 156 -44.03 10.50 -35.06
C ARG A 156 -44.43 11.60 -34.08
N GLU A 157 -45.61 11.50 -33.47
CA GLU A 157 -46.12 12.45 -32.49
C GLU A 157 -45.26 12.46 -31.22
N ILE A 158 -44.94 11.27 -30.68
CA ILE A 158 -43.97 11.09 -29.58
C ILE A 158 -42.59 11.62 -29.98
N GLY A 159 -42.13 11.39 -31.22
CA GLY A 159 -40.87 11.95 -31.72
C GLY A 159 -40.85 13.49 -31.72
N LEU A 160 -41.92 14.13 -32.20
CA LEU A 160 -42.08 15.60 -32.21
C LEU A 160 -42.19 16.19 -30.79
N LEU A 161 -42.95 15.54 -29.91
CA LEU A 161 -43.08 15.94 -28.50
C LEU A 161 -41.76 15.76 -27.75
N THR A 162 -41.01 14.69 -28.01
CA THR A 162 -39.69 14.45 -27.41
C THR A 162 -38.66 15.45 -27.92
N ALA A 163 -38.68 15.77 -29.22
CA ALA A 163 -37.79 16.77 -29.80
C ALA A 163 -38.05 18.18 -29.24
N THR A 164 -39.31 18.61 -29.18
CA THR A 164 -39.68 19.92 -28.63
C THR A 164 -39.47 19.99 -27.11
N ALA A 165 -39.74 18.92 -26.35
CA ALA A 165 -39.40 18.85 -24.93
C ALA A 165 -37.87 18.91 -24.70
N LYS A 166 -37.06 18.26 -25.54
CA LYS A 166 -35.59 18.33 -25.47
C LYS A 166 -35.07 19.72 -25.81
N GLU A 167 -35.59 20.37 -26.85
CA GLU A 167 -35.24 21.75 -27.21
C GLU A 167 -35.60 22.74 -26.09
N GLN A 168 -36.79 22.58 -25.48
CA GLN A 168 -37.21 23.38 -24.32
C GLN A 168 -36.37 23.11 -23.08
N ALA A 169 -35.99 21.86 -22.81
CA ALA A 169 -35.10 21.49 -21.70
C ALA A 169 -33.70 22.09 -21.90
N GLU A 170 -33.11 21.94 -23.09
CA GLU A 170 -31.81 22.54 -23.40
C GLU A 170 -31.86 24.08 -23.33
N ASP A 171 -32.93 24.74 -23.77
CA ASP A 171 -33.00 26.19 -23.66
C ASP A 171 -33.31 26.67 -22.23
N ALA A 172 -34.03 25.88 -21.44
CA ALA A 172 -34.17 26.11 -20.01
C ALA A 172 -32.82 25.95 -19.28
N GLU A 173 -32.03 24.94 -19.64
CA GLU A 173 -30.68 24.74 -19.11
C GLU A 173 -29.74 25.88 -19.53
N ARG A 174 -29.71 26.24 -20.81
CA ARG A 174 -28.97 27.41 -21.32
C ARG A 174 -29.43 28.72 -20.67
N ARG A 175 -30.69 28.85 -20.27
CA ARG A 175 -31.18 29.99 -19.46
C ARG A 175 -30.71 29.92 -18.02
N ALA A 176 -30.74 28.76 -17.38
CA ALA A 176 -30.25 28.55 -16.02
C ALA A 176 -28.73 28.84 -15.93
N GLN A 177 -27.92 28.30 -16.84
CA GLN A 177 -26.48 28.57 -16.92
C GLN A 177 -26.18 30.06 -17.11
N ARG A 178 -26.95 30.79 -17.93
CA ARG A 178 -26.82 32.26 -18.08
C ARG A 178 -27.28 33.07 -16.86
N LEU A 179 -28.15 32.51 -16.02
CA LEU A 179 -28.56 33.13 -14.75
C LEU A 179 -27.50 32.87 -13.67
N ASP A 180 -27.05 31.63 -13.53
CA ASP A 180 -25.96 31.22 -12.63
C ASP A 180 -24.67 32.00 -12.93
N GLU A 181 -24.25 32.10 -14.19
CA GLU A 181 -23.06 32.88 -14.55
C GLU A 181 -23.23 34.37 -14.22
N ARG A 182 -24.45 34.91 -14.35
CA ARG A 182 -24.75 36.31 -13.99
C ARG A 182 -24.79 36.52 -12.48
N GLU A 183 -25.33 35.58 -11.72
CA GLU A 183 -25.39 35.60 -10.26
C GLU A 183 -23.98 35.45 -9.68
N ARG A 184 -23.16 34.56 -10.24
CA ARG A 184 -21.73 34.41 -9.93
C ARG A 184 -20.92 35.68 -10.24
N ARG A 185 -21.18 36.35 -11.37
CA ARG A 185 -20.58 37.66 -11.70
C ARG A 185 -21.02 38.77 -10.74
N HIS A 186 -22.30 38.79 -10.34
CA HIS A 186 -22.81 39.75 -9.34
C HIS A 186 -22.24 39.49 -7.94
N ALA A 187 -22.01 38.22 -7.56
CA ALA A 187 -21.32 37.85 -6.33
C ALA A 187 -19.85 38.31 -6.37
N GLU A 188 -19.11 38.03 -7.46
CA GLU A 188 -17.74 38.56 -7.66
C GLU A 188 -17.69 40.10 -7.60
N GLU A 189 -18.71 40.81 -8.10
CA GLU A 189 -18.78 42.26 -8.05
C GLU A 189 -19.12 42.78 -6.64
N ALA A 190 -20.02 42.10 -5.91
CA ALA A 190 -20.35 42.40 -4.52
C ALA A 190 -19.18 42.13 -3.56
N ASP A 191 -18.45 41.02 -3.72
CA ASP A 191 -17.27 40.69 -2.92
C ASP A 191 -16.15 41.73 -3.15
N ARG A 192 -15.93 42.16 -4.41
CA ARG A 192 -15.00 43.24 -4.74
C ARG A 192 -15.44 44.60 -4.20
N LEU A 193 -16.75 44.85 -4.08
CA LEU A 193 -17.28 46.06 -3.45
C LEU A 193 -17.04 46.02 -1.94
N ALA A 194 -17.36 44.92 -1.28
CA ALA A 194 -17.14 44.72 0.16
C ALA A 194 -15.65 44.76 0.53
N GLU A 195 -14.77 44.21 -0.30
CA GLU A 195 -13.32 44.34 -0.11
C GLU A 195 -12.87 45.81 -0.22
N ARG A 196 -13.38 46.57 -1.19
CA ARG A 196 -13.11 48.01 -1.31
C ARG A 196 -13.65 48.81 -0.14
N GLU A 197 -14.86 48.51 0.34
CA GLU A 197 -15.44 49.15 1.53
C GLU A 197 -14.60 48.83 2.79
N ARG A 198 -14.13 47.59 2.96
CA ARG A 198 -13.19 47.24 4.03
C ARG A 198 -11.87 48.00 3.90
N LEU A 199 -11.26 48.05 2.72
CA LEU A 199 -10.00 48.75 2.49
C LEU A 199 -10.13 50.26 2.75
N HIS A 200 -11.23 50.89 2.32
CA HIS A 200 -11.51 52.29 2.63
C HIS A 200 -11.86 52.51 4.11
N GLY A 201 -12.47 51.53 4.79
CA GLY A 201 -12.65 51.53 6.24
C GLY A 201 -11.32 51.53 6.99
N GLU A 202 -10.41 50.60 6.64
CA GLU A 202 -9.06 50.53 7.20
C GLU A 202 -8.23 51.79 6.87
N GLU A 203 -8.40 52.38 5.69
CA GLU A 203 -7.78 53.65 5.32
C GLU A 203 -8.34 54.81 6.14
N ALA A 204 -9.67 54.87 6.35
CA ALA A 204 -10.31 55.87 7.20
C ALA A 204 -9.92 55.72 8.68
N GLU A 205 -9.75 54.49 9.20
CA GLU A 205 -9.23 54.25 10.54
C GLU A 205 -7.76 54.69 10.68
N ARG A 206 -6.91 54.39 9.69
CA ARG A 206 -5.51 54.87 9.65
C ARG A 206 -5.43 56.40 9.54
N MET A 207 -6.34 57.04 8.82
CA MET A 207 -6.47 58.50 8.77
C MET A 207 -6.91 59.04 10.14
N ALA A 208 -7.94 58.47 10.77
CA ALA A 208 -8.38 58.87 12.10
C ALA A 208 -7.31 58.64 13.20
N GLU A 209 -6.48 57.59 13.10
CA GLU A 209 -5.34 57.41 14.00
C GLU A 209 -4.21 58.41 13.72
N ARG A 210 -3.94 58.75 12.44
CA ARG A 210 -3.04 59.85 12.08
C ARG A 210 -3.53 61.19 12.63
N ASP A 211 -4.81 61.50 12.49
CA ASP A 211 -5.41 62.74 13.00
C ASP A 211 -5.34 62.80 14.53
N ARG A 212 -5.59 61.69 15.24
CA ARG A 212 -5.37 61.58 16.69
C ARG A 212 -3.90 61.79 17.07
N ARG A 213 -2.96 61.25 16.29
CA ARG A 213 -1.51 61.44 16.49
C ARG A 213 -1.08 62.89 16.22
N ILE A 214 -1.65 63.53 15.21
CA ILE A 214 -1.42 64.94 14.90
C ILE A 214 -1.98 65.81 16.02
N ALA A 215 -3.24 65.63 16.44
CA ALA A 215 -3.83 66.38 17.55
C ALA A 215 -3.09 66.16 18.89
N ALA A 216 -2.57 64.96 19.15
CA ALA A 216 -1.71 64.69 20.29
C ALA A 216 -0.35 65.41 20.17
N ALA A 217 0.26 65.40 18.97
CA ALA A 217 1.51 66.11 18.71
C ALA A 217 1.34 67.63 18.75
N GLU A 218 0.19 68.18 18.34
CA GLU A 218 -0.17 69.60 18.47
C GLU A 218 -0.39 69.99 19.93
N LEU A 219 -1.11 69.17 20.71
CA LEU A 219 -1.27 69.37 22.15
C LEU A 219 0.09 69.33 22.87
N ASP A 220 0.94 68.38 22.51
CA ASP A 220 2.31 68.33 23.02
C ASP A 220 3.15 69.51 22.52
N LEU A 221 2.99 69.98 21.27
CA LEU A 221 3.67 71.17 20.76
C LEU A 221 3.29 72.42 21.59
N VAL A 222 2.01 72.60 21.92
CA VAL A 222 1.55 73.68 22.80
C VAL A 222 2.08 73.52 24.23
N ARG A 223 2.24 72.29 24.73
CA ARG A 223 2.92 72.02 26.01
C ARG A 223 4.42 72.36 25.92
N TRP A 224 5.09 72.02 24.83
CA TRP A 224 6.49 72.37 24.58
C TRP A 224 6.67 73.89 24.40
N GLU A 225 5.73 74.59 23.76
CA GLU A 225 5.76 76.04 23.54
C GLU A 225 5.49 76.82 24.84
N THR A 226 4.53 76.37 25.65
CA THR A 226 4.29 76.95 26.99
C THR A 226 5.42 76.62 27.96
N GLU A 227 6.03 75.43 27.88
CA GLU A 227 7.22 75.09 28.66
C GLU A 227 8.46 75.85 28.16
N LEU A 228 8.64 76.04 26.85
CA LEU A 228 9.67 76.92 26.27
C LEU A 228 9.47 78.37 26.68
N THR A 229 8.23 78.84 26.80
CA THR A 229 7.92 80.19 27.29
C THR A 229 8.34 80.34 28.75
N LYS A 230 7.94 79.40 29.64
CA LYS A 230 8.45 79.37 31.03
C LYS A 230 9.97 79.28 31.08
N ARG A 231 10.57 78.43 30.24
CA ARG A 231 12.01 78.19 30.18
C ARG A 231 12.75 79.39 29.58
N SER A 232 12.07 80.24 28.80
CA SER A 232 12.54 81.55 28.36
C SER A 232 12.49 82.54 29.52
N GLU A 233 11.41 82.61 30.29
CA GLU A 233 11.41 83.44 31.51
C GLU A 233 12.42 82.96 32.56
N GLU A 234 12.64 81.64 32.66
CA GLU A 234 13.69 81.04 33.49
C GLU A 234 15.07 81.31 32.90
N LEU A 235 15.23 81.40 31.57
CA LEU A 235 16.45 81.86 30.92
C LEU A 235 16.68 83.35 31.17
N ASP A 236 15.66 84.21 31.16
CA ASP A 236 15.79 85.63 31.50
C ASP A 236 16.17 85.80 32.99
N LYS A 237 15.53 85.04 33.89
CA LYS A 237 15.91 84.96 35.32
C LYS A 237 17.32 84.38 35.48
N ALA A 238 17.69 83.39 34.65
CA ALA A 238 19.01 82.79 34.64
C ALA A 238 20.05 83.69 33.94
N GLU A 239 19.69 84.65 33.08
CA GLU A 239 20.56 85.67 32.50
C GLU A 239 20.76 86.83 33.48
N GLU A 240 19.72 87.22 34.23
CA GLU A 240 19.84 88.10 35.39
C GLU A 240 20.73 87.49 36.48
N GLN A 241 20.61 86.17 36.73
CA GLN A 241 21.60 85.44 37.52
C GLN A 241 22.95 85.37 36.82
N ARG A 242 23.03 85.07 35.52
CA ARG A 242 24.29 84.97 34.75
C ARG A 242 25.01 86.30 34.64
N ARG A 243 24.34 87.45 34.81
CA ARG A 243 24.99 88.75 34.95
C ARG A 243 25.74 88.85 36.27
N ARG A 244 25.13 88.41 37.38
CA ARG A 244 25.78 88.27 38.70
C ARG A 244 26.84 87.15 38.68
N GLU A 245 26.60 86.12 37.90
CA GLU A 245 27.54 85.01 37.67
C GLU A 245 28.67 85.43 36.72
N LEU A 246 28.50 86.46 35.88
CA LEU A 246 29.55 87.09 35.06
C LEU A 246 30.37 88.09 35.89
N GLU A 247 29.73 88.81 36.80
CA GLU A 247 30.40 89.53 37.90
C GLU A 247 31.25 88.56 38.77
N ARG A 248 30.86 87.28 38.85
CA ARG A 248 31.65 86.18 39.48
C ARG A 248 32.67 85.51 38.54
N VAL A 249 32.35 85.33 37.26
CA VAL A 249 33.16 84.68 36.21
C VAL A 249 34.24 85.61 35.64
N ALA A 250 34.24 86.90 36.01
CA ALA A 250 35.40 87.78 35.89
C ALA A 250 36.69 87.21 36.56
N GLY A 251 36.58 86.15 37.38
CA GLY A 251 37.68 85.35 37.91
C GLY A 251 37.93 83.97 37.28
N LEU A 252 37.34 83.63 36.12
CA LEU A 252 37.52 82.32 35.45
C LEU A 252 38.06 82.44 34.01
N THR A 253 38.92 81.50 33.62
CA THR A 253 39.71 81.53 32.38
C THR A 253 39.09 80.72 31.23
N ALA A 254 39.15 81.26 30.01
CA ALA A 254 38.48 80.73 28.82
C ALA A 254 38.78 79.25 28.49
N ASP A 255 40.00 78.77 28.74
CA ASP A 255 40.39 77.38 28.45
C ASP A 255 39.59 76.35 29.24
N SER A 256 39.14 76.68 30.46
CA SER A 256 38.34 75.78 31.30
C SER A 256 36.95 75.55 30.71
N ALA A 257 36.30 76.61 30.22
CA ALA A 257 34.98 76.51 29.59
C ALA A 257 35.04 75.78 28.23
N LYS A 258 36.18 75.85 27.55
CA LYS A 258 36.41 75.14 26.29
C LYS A 258 36.54 73.62 26.49
N ALA A 259 37.18 73.19 27.59
CA ALA A 259 37.33 71.77 27.90
C ALA A 259 35.97 71.08 28.18
N GLU A 260 35.16 71.69 29.03
CA GLU A 260 33.83 71.19 29.44
C GLU A 260 32.87 71.04 28.24
N LEU A 261 32.90 71.98 27.29
CA LEU A 261 32.12 71.92 26.05
C LEU A 261 32.53 70.75 25.14
N ILE A 262 33.82 70.44 25.04
CA ILE A 262 34.34 69.35 24.20
C ILE A 262 33.90 67.99 24.76
N GLU A 263 33.99 67.81 26.08
CA GLU A 263 33.57 66.57 26.77
C GLU A 263 32.06 66.28 26.56
N ALA A 264 31.22 67.32 26.65
CA ALA A 264 29.78 67.19 26.40
C ALA A 264 29.45 66.73 24.97
N VAL A 265 30.13 67.31 23.97
CA VAL A 265 29.94 66.96 22.54
C VAL A 265 30.44 65.55 22.24
N GLU A 266 31.60 65.14 22.77
CA GLU A 266 32.06 63.76 22.66
C GLU A 266 31.06 62.76 23.28
N GLY A 267 30.51 63.09 24.44
CA GLY A 267 29.53 62.26 25.13
C GLY A 267 28.25 62.04 24.32
N GLN A 268 27.83 63.03 23.52
CA GLN A 268 26.68 62.89 22.62
C GLN A 268 27.02 62.09 21.36
N ALA A 269 28.11 62.43 20.67
CA ALA A 269 28.53 61.73 19.45
C ALA A 269 28.74 60.21 19.69
N LYS A 270 29.27 59.83 20.84
CA LYS A 270 29.43 58.41 21.25
C LYS A 270 28.10 57.67 21.40
N ARG A 271 27.02 58.34 21.82
CA ARG A 271 25.67 57.73 21.93
C ARG A 271 25.00 57.57 20.57
N GLU A 272 25.09 58.57 19.71
CA GLU A 272 24.52 58.53 18.35
C GLU A 272 25.23 57.46 17.50
N ALA A 273 26.56 57.37 17.59
CA ALA A 273 27.34 56.32 16.94
C ALA A 273 26.97 54.90 17.43
N ALA A 274 26.71 54.71 18.73
CA ALA A 274 26.33 53.40 19.27
C ALA A 274 24.95 52.92 18.76
N ILE A 275 24.01 53.83 18.55
CA ILE A 275 22.70 53.51 17.94
C ILE A 275 22.92 53.10 16.47
N LEU A 276 23.66 53.92 15.71
CA LEU A 276 23.96 53.66 14.30
C LEU A 276 24.66 52.32 14.08
N VAL A 277 25.64 51.96 14.91
CA VAL A 277 26.33 50.66 14.85
C VAL A 277 25.36 49.50 15.07
N ARG A 278 24.54 49.56 16.12
CA ARG A 278 23.55 48.50 16.42
C ARG A 278 22.54 48.33 15.30
N ASP A 279 22.10 49.44 14.69
CA ASP A 279 21.09 49.39 13.63
C ASP A 279 21.69 48.84 12.32
N ILE A 280 22.96 49.18 12.01
CA ILE A 280 23.74 48.53 10.95
C ILE A 280 23.93 47.02 11.21
N GLU A 281 24.21 46.60 12.43
CA GLU A 281 24.32 45.17 12.79
C GLU A 281 22.99 44.41 12.61
N ASN A 282 21.86 45.04 12.94
CA ASN A 282 20.54 44.47 12.74
C ASN A 282 20.19 44.34 11.24
N ASP A 283 20.44 45.38 10.43
CA ASP A 283 20.21 45.35 8.99
C ASP A 283 21.11 44.33 8.28
N ALA A 284 22.38 44.23 8.70
CA ALA A 284 23.32 43.23 8.21
C ALA A 284 22.84 41.80 8.54
N ARG A 285 22.34 41.56 9.77
CA ARG A 285 21.78 40.27 10.18
C ARG A 285 20.53 39.90 9.40
N SER A 286 19.57 40.83 9.27
CA SER A 286 18.34 40.65 8.50
C SER A 286 18.63 40.32 7.03
N THR A 287 19.58 41.05 6.42
CA THR A 287 20.03 40.81 5.04
C THR A 287 20.74 39.45 4.90
N ALA A 288 21.59 39.07 5.85
CA ALA A 288 22.27 37.77 5.86
C ALA A 288 21.27 36.61 5.97
N GLU A 289 20.26 36.72 6.84
CA GLU A 289 19.20 35.72 6.95
C GLU A 289 18.37 35.57 5.67
N GLN A 290 17.97 36.70 5.04
CA GLN A 290 17.24 36.65 3.76
C GLN A 290 18.07 35.94 2.69
N ARG A 291 19.37 36.27 2.60
CA ARG A 291 20.28 35.64 1.65
C ARG A 291 20.53 34.15 1.96
N ALA A 292 20.65 33.76 3.22
CA ALA A 292 20.77 32.36 3.62
C ALA A 292 19.51 31.56 3.21
N ARG A 293 18.31 32.11 3.45
CA ARG A 293 17.05 31.50 2.99
C ARG A 293 17.00 31.33 1.47
N HIS A 294 17.47 32.30 0.70
CA HIS A 294 17.56 32.18 -0.76
C HIS A 294 18.52 31.06 -1.19
N ILE A 295 19.73 30.99 -0.62
CA ILE A 295 20.71 29.94 -0.96
C ILE A 295 20.16 28.54 -0.68
N VAL A 296 19.47 28.35 0.45
CA VAL A 296 18.82 27.07 0.80
C VAL A 296 17.70 26.71 -0.19
N VAL A 297 16.84 27.67 -0.54
CA VAL A 297 15.74 27.46 -1.50
C VAL A 297 16.28 27.13 -2.89
N ASP A 298 17.27 27.87 -3.39
CA ASP A 298 17.92 27.62 -4.67
C ASP A 298 18.59 26.25 -4.73
N ALA A 299 19.27 25.83 -3.66
CA ALA A 299 19.88 24.50 -3.55
C ALA A 299 18.82 23.39 -3.60
N ILE A 300 17.71 23.52 -2.86
CA ILE A 300 16.61 22.55 -2.89
C ILE A 300 15.94 22.50 -4.27
N GLN A 301 15.67 23.65 -4.91
CA GLN A 301 15.01 23.71 -6.22
C GLN A 301 15.86 23.08 -7.33
N ARG A 302 17.18 23.26 -7.30
CA ARG A 302 18.11 22.67 -8.29
C ARG A 302 18.31 21.16 -8.12
N VAL A 303 17.96 20.59 -6.95
CA VAL A 303 18.06 19.15 -6.61
C VAL A 303 16.67 18.54 -6.40
N ALA A 304 15.68 18.98 -7.19
CA ALA A 304 14.31 18.47 -7.12
C ALA A 304 14.21 17.04 -7.68
N SER A 305 14.25 16.05 -6.78
CA SER A 305 14.26 14.62 -7.09
C SER A 305 13.04 13.90 -6.50
N GLU A 306 12.36 13.06 -7.29
CA GLU A 306 11.21 12.26 -6.84
C GLU A 306 11.67 11.05 -6.02
N GLN A 307 11.84 11.24 -4.71
CA GLN A 307 12.14 10.15 -3.79
C GLN A 307 10.85 9.46 -3.31
N THR A 308 10.63 8.24 -3.78
CA THR A 308 9.59 7.35 -3.26
C THR A 308 10.03 6.69 -1.95
N ALA A 309 9.13 6.57 -0.98
CA ALA A 309 9.42 5.89 0.29
C ALA A 309 9.55 4.37 0.07
N GLU A 310 10.74 3.82 0.29
CA GLU A 310 11.04 2.41 0.06
C GLU A 310 10.56 1.55 1.24
N SER A 311 9.79 0.48 0.96
CA SER A 311 9.27 -0.43 1.99
C SER A 311 10.40 -1.19 2.67
N VAL A 312 10.43 -1.17 4.01
CA VAL A 312 11.39 -1.94 4.81
C VAL A 312 11.14 -3.46 4.69
N VAL A 313 9.93 -3.89 4.34
CA VAL A 313 9.58 -5.30 4.12
C VAL A 313 9.74 -5.67 2.65
N SER A 314 10.55 -6.71 2.38
CA SER A 314 10.68 -7.32 1.06
C SER A 314 9.62 -8.41 0.90
N VAL A 315 8.68 -8.18 -0.03
CA VAL A 315 7.61 -9.11 -0.38
C VAL A 315 7.98 -9.80 -1.69
N LEU A 316 8.22 -11.12 -1.65
CA LEU A 316 8.37 -11.90 -2.88
C LEU A 316 7.00 -12.50 -3.25
N HIS A 317 6.52 -12.13 -4.44
CA HIS A 317 5.32 -12.72 -5.03
C HIS A 317 5.70 -14.03 -5.72
N LEU A 318 4.87 -15.06 -5.53
CA LEU A 318 5.08 -16.41 -6.06
C LEU A 318 4.15 -16.69 -7.23
N PRO A 319 4.54 -17.55 -8.19
CA PRO A 319 3.69 -17.90 -9.33
C PRO A 319 2.54 -18.86 -8.98
N SER A 320 2.52 -19.44 -7.77
CA SER A 320 1.42 -20.21 -7.20
C SER A 320 1.66 -20.59 -5.74
N ASP A 321 0.61 -20.94 -5.00
CA ASP A 321 0.73 -21.57 -3.67
C ASP A 321 1.39 -22.97 -3.70
N GLU A 322 1.46 -23.64 -4.86
CA GLU A 322 2.25 -24.87 -4.99
C GLU A 322 3.75 -24.56 -4.79
N MET A 323 4.22 -23.41 -5.30
CA MET A 323 5.58 -22.93 -5.06
C MET A 323 5.80 -22.62 -3.57
N LYS A 324 4.81 -22.03 -2.89
CA LYS A 324 4.83 -21.80 -1.43
C LYS A 324 5.05 -23.12 -0.67
N GLY A 325 4.36 -24.19 -1.08
CA GLY A 325 4.59 -25.55 -0.59
C GLY A 325 5.99 -26.12 -0.87
N ARG A 326 6.58 -25.85 -2.05
CA ARG A 326 7.95 -26.26 -2.40
C ARG A 326 9.02 -25.51 -1.60
N ILE A 327 8.79 -24.22 -1.28
CA ILE A 327 9.68 -23.39 -0.45
C ILE A 327 9.74 -23.92 0.98
N ILE A 328 8.60 -24.30 1.57
CA ILE A 328 8.56 -24.97 2.88
C ILE A 328 9.26 -26.33 2.80
N GLY A 329 8.88 -27.13 1.80
CA GLY A 329 9.31 -28.52 1.65
C GLY A 329 8.73 -29.46 2.72
N ARG A 330 9.05 -30.75 2.62
CA ARG A 330 8.58 -31.74 3.62
C ARG A 330 9.17 -31.39 4.99
N GLU A 331 8.31 -31.34 6.02
CA GLU A 331 8.68 -31.04 7.42
C GLU A 331 9.41 -29.71 7.63
N GLY A 332 9.29 -28.76 6.69
CA GLY A 332 10.02 -27.50 6.73
C GLY A 332 11.51 -27.63 6.37
N ARG A 333 11.94 -28.75 5.75
CA ARG A 333 13.36 -29.00 5.43
C ARG A 333 13.96 -27.94 4.49
N ASN A 334 13.19 -27.43 3.53
CA ASN A 334 13.70 -26.50 2.53
C ASN A 334 13.82 -25.09 3.11
N ILE A 335 12.78 -24.62 3.81
CA ILE A 335 12.82 -23.33 4.52
C ILE A 335 13.94 -23.30 5.56
N ARG A 336 14.08 -24.32 6.41
CA ARG A 336 15.18 -24.38 7.40
C ARG A 336 16.57 -24.35 6.77
N ALA A 337 16.76 -25.03 5.63
CA ALA A 337 18.02 -24.99 4.90
C ALA A 337 18.28 -23.60 4.30
N PHE A 338 17.24 -22.93 3.77
CA PHE A 338 17.33 -21.54 3.31
C PHE A 338 17.69 -20.58 4.43
N GLU A 339 17.00 -20.64 5.57
CA GLU A 339 17.24 -19.78 6.73
C GLU A 339 18.66 -19.99 7.30
N GLN A 340 19.12 -21.25 7.36
CA GLN A 340 20.47 -21.60 7.82
C GLN A 340 21.58 -21.16 6.85
N VAL A 341 21.39 -21.30 5.53
CA VAL A 341 22.40 -20.92 4.52
C VAL A 341 22.45 -19.41 4.32
N THR A 342 21.30 -18.75 4.22
CA THR A 342 21.23 -17.32 3.87
C THR A 342 21.30 -16.39 5.08
N GLY A 343 20.93 -16.85 6.28
CA GLY A 343 20.74 -15.99 7.45
C GLY A 343 19.53 -15.04 7.33
N VAL A 344 18.56 -15.36 6.48
CA VAL A 344 17.31 -14.60 6.27
C VAL A 344 16.12 -15.48 6.64
N ASN A 345 15.28 -15.00 7.56
CA ASN A 345 14.08 -15.70 8.01
C ASN A 345 12.96 -15.54 6.97
N LEU A 346 12.22 -16.63 6.69
CA LEU A 346 11.08 -16.61 5.78
C LEU A 346 9.78 -16.62 6.59
N ILE A 347 9.12 -15.48 6.66
CA ILE A 347 7.81 -15.38 7.27
C ILE A 347 6.76 -15.78 6.23
N ILE A 348 6.13 -16.92 6.49
CA ILE A 348 5.06 -17.50 5.69
C ILE A 348 3.78 -17.42 6.51
N ASP A 349 2.82 -16.64 6.03
CA ASP A 349 1.53 -16.38 6.66
C ASP A 349 0.36 -16.88 5.78
N ASP A 350 -0.87 -16.51 6.13
CA ASP A 350 -2.08 -16.84 5.37
C ASP A 350 -2.26 -15.99 4.08
N THR A 351 -1.32 -15.10 3.75
CA THR A 351 -1.40 -14.28 2.52
C THR A 351 -1.14 -15.17 1.30
N PRO A 352 -2.10 -15.34 0.36
CA PRO A 352 -1.91 -16.21 -0.81
C PRO A 352 -0.79 -15.70 -1.71
N GLU A 353 -0.07 -16.61 -2.35
CA GLU A 353 0.95 -16.32 -3.38
C GLU A 353 2.07 -15.34 -2.93
N ALA A 354 2.30 -15.18 -1.63
CA ALA A 354 3.33 -14.29 -1.08
C ALA A 354 4.20 -14.96 0.00
N VAL A 355 5.45 -14.50 0.11
CA VAL A 355 6.39 -14.80 1.21
C VAL A 355 7.15 -13.52 1.58
N LEU A 356 7.33 -13.29 2.89
CA LEU A 356 8.00 -12.12 3.43
C LEU A 356 9.42 -12.48 3.91
N LEU A 357 10.44 -11.74 3.46
CA LEU A 357 11.83 -11.96 3.88
C LEU A 357 12.22 -10.99 5.00
N SER A 358 12.69 -11.54 6.13
CA SER A 358 13.08 -10.78 7.32
C SER A 358 14.55 -11.02 7.69
N CYS A 359 15.34 -9.95 7.70
CA CYS A 359 16.73 -9.91 8.18
C CYS A 359 17.11 -8.46 8.50
N PHE A 360 17.90 -8.23 9.55
CA PHE A 360 18.35 -6.89 9.95
C PHE A 360 19.39 -6.30 8.98
N ASP A 361 20.29 -7.15 8.49
CA ASP A 361 21.26 -6.84 7.43
C ASP A 361 20.52 -6.70 6.08
N PRO A 362 20.51 -5.49 5.46
CA PRO A 362 19.76 -5.26 4.24
C PRO A 362 20.39 -5.91 3.01
N VAL A 363 21.72 -6.05 2.97
CA VAL A 363 22.43 -6.67 1.84
C VAL A 363 22.18 -8.17 1.86
N ARG A 364 22.21 -8.80 3.04
CA ARG A 364 21.83 -10.21 3.22
C ARG A 364 20.35 -10.45 2.92
N ARG A 365 19.45 -9.52 3.30
CA ARG A 365 18.03 -9.57 2.92
C ARG A 365 17.86 -9.59 1.39
N GLU A 366 18.61 -8.77 0.65
CA GLU A 366 18.61 -8.76 -0.81
C GLU A 366 19.22 -10.04 -1.40
N ILE A 367 20.35 -10.52 -0.87
CA ILE A 367 20.94 -11.81 -1.31
C ILE A 367 19.92 -12.94 -1.12
N GLY A 368 19.21 -12.97 0.02
CA GLY A 368 18.08 -13.87 0.24
C GLY A 368 16.98 -13.70 -0.81
N ARG A 369 16.54 -12.47 -1.09
CA ARG A 369 15.51 -12.17 -2.10
C ARG A 369 15.90 -12.69 -3.48
N VAL A 370 17.12 -12.40 -3.95
CA VAL A 370 17.67 -12.85 -5.24
C VAL A 370 17.86 -14.37 -5.26
N THR A 371 18.29 -14.98 -4.15
CA THR A 371 18.41 -16.44 -4.03
C THR A 371 17.05 -17.11 -4.19
N LEU A 372 16.04 -16.62 -3.47
CA LEU A 372 14.68 -17.18 -3.50
C LEU A 372 14.00 -16.96 -4.86
N GLU A 373 14.17 -15.79 -5.47
CA GLU A 373 13.70 -15.48 -6.83
C GLU A 373 14.29 -16.46 -7.87
N LYS A 374 15.61 -16.68 -7.86
CA LYS A 374 16.29 -17.66 -8.74
C LYS A 374 15.81 -19.09 -8.49
N LEU A 375 15.61 -19.50 -7.23
CA LEU A 375 15.09 -20.83 -6.86
C LEU A 375 13.64 -21.04 -7.32
N VAL A 376 12.81 -20.01 -7.26
CA VAL A 376 11.42 -20.02 -7.78
C VAL A 376 11.39 -20.15 -9.30
N LEU A 377 12.28 -19.43 -10.01
CA LEU A 377 12.41 -19.50 -11.47
C LEU A 377 12.94 -20.87 -11.97
N ASP A 378 13.86 -21.51 -11.23
CA ASP A 378 14.34 -22.87 -11.49
C ASP A 378 13.31 -23.95 -11.06
N GLY A 379 12.36 -23.59 -10.20
CA GLY A 379 11.31 -24.46 -9.67
C GLY A 379 11.79 -25.66 -8.84
N ARG A 380 13.11 -25.72 -8.55
CA ARG A 380 13.83 -26.81 -7.89
C ARG A 380 14.44 -26.31 -6.59
N ILE A 381 13.77 -26.63 -5.49
CA ILE A 381 14.14 -26.16 -4.14
C ILE A 381 14.52 -27.38 -3.30
N HIS A 382 15.81 -27.48 -2.96
CA HIS A 382 16.38 -28.48 -2.04
C HIS A 382 17.72 -27.97 -1.49
N PRO A 383 18.19 -28.40 -0.31
CA PRO A 383 19.34 -27.79 0.40
C PRO A 383 20.56 -27.52 -0.48
N HIS A 384 21.05 -28.51 -1.22
CA HIS A 384 22.23 -28.34 -2.06
C HIS A 384 22.06 -27.28 -3.19
N ARG A 385 20.83 -27.12 -3.73
CA ARG A 385 20.55 -26.10 -4.75
C ARG A 385 20.44 -24.71 -4.14
N ILE A 386 20.01 -24.62 -2.88
CA ILE A 386 19.98 -23.38 -2.11
C ILE A 386 21.41 -22.87 -1.88
N GLU A 387 22.34 -23.76 -1.54
CA GLU A 387 23.78 -23.46 -1.42
C GLU A 387 24.36 -22.91 -2.75
N GLU A 388 24.25 -23.66 -3.85
CA GLU A 388 24.74 -23.25 -5.19
C GLU A 388 24.20 -21.88 -5.64
N VAL A 389 22.89 -21.64 -5.44
CA VAL A 389 22.21 -20.42 -5.88
C VAL A 389 22.52 -19.25 -4.94
N TYR A 390 22.78 -19.51 -3.65
CA TYR A 390 23.17 -18.49 -2.68
C TYR A 390 24.56 -17.90 -2.98
N ASP A 391 25.58 -18.72 -3.24
CA ASP A 391 26.90 -18.23 -3.66
C ASP A 391 26.78 -17.38 -4.94
N THR A 392 26.03 -17.88 -5.93
CA THR A 392 25.76 -17.17 -7.19
C THR A 392 24.94 -15.88 -7.01
N ALA A 393 24.16 -15.75 -5.93
CA ALA A 393 23.41 -14.55 -5.60
C ALA A 393 24.24 -13.54 -4.79
N ARG A 394 25.09 -14.00 -3.87
CA ARG A 394 26.03 -13.15 -3.12
C ARG A 394 26.94 -12.39 -4.07
N ASP A 395 27.65 -13.10 -4.94
CA ASP A 395 28.64 -12.52 -5.85
C ASP A 395 27.99 -11.55 -6.86
N GLU A 396 26.72 -11.77 -7.22
CA GLU A 396 25.95 -10.84 -8.05
C GLU A 396 25.55 -9.56 -7.29
N VAL A 397 25.03 -9.68 -6.06
CA VAL A 397 24.62 -8.53 -5.24
C VAL A 397 25.84 -7.71 -4.81
N GLU A 398 26.97 -8.35 -4.48
CA GLU A 398 28.22 -7.66 -4.17
C GLU A 398 28.73 -6.81 -5.34
N ARG A 399 28.71 -7.36 -6.56
CA ARG A 399 29.01 -6.62 -7.80
C ARG A 399 28.01 -5.47 -8.07
N LEU A 400 26.73 -5.63 -7.70
CA LEU A 400 25.73 -4.56 -7.81
C LEU A 400 25.93 -3.46 -6.76
N CYS A 401 26.36 -3.80 -5.54
CA CYS A 401 26.79 -2.86 -4.51
C CYS A 401 27.99 -2.06 -4.99
N HIS A 402 29.05 -2.72 -5.47
CA HIS A 402 30.26 -2.06 -5.96
C HIS A 402 29.97 -1.06 -7.09
N ARG A 403 29.21 -1.50 -8.12
CA ARG A 403 28.81 -0.62 -9.21
C ARG A 403 28.02 0.60 -8.73
N ALA A 404 27.09 0.41 -7.79
CA ALA A 404 26.30 1.54 -7.30
C ALA A 404 27.13 2.57 -6.53
N ALA A 405 28.23 2.16 -5.88
CA ALA A 405 29.19 3.08 -5.30
C ALA A 405 29.98 3.82 -6.39
N GLU A 406 30.44 3.12 -7.44
CA GLU A 406 31.11 3.72 -8.60
C GLU A 406 30.20 4.75 -9.32
N ASP A 407 28.94 4.38 -9.59
CA ASP A 407 27.93 5.26 -10.19
C ASP A 407 27.72 6.52 -9.34
N ALA A 408 27.54 6.37 -8.02
CA ALA A 408 27.34 7.48 -7.08
C ALA A 408 28.57 8.40 -6.95
N LEU A 409 29.78 7.83 -6.94
CA LEU A 409 31.03 8.60 -6.92
C LEU A 409 31.19 9.45 -8.19
N VAL A 410 30.83 8.90 -9.36
CA VAL A 410 30.80 9.63 -10.63
C VAL A 410 29.73 10.73 -10.61
N GLU A 411 28.53 10.45 -10.07
CA GLU A 411 27.42 11.40 -10.00
C GLU A 411 27.68 12.59 -9.05
N VAL A 412 28.39 12.37 -7.94
CA VAL A 412 28.85 13.45 -7.04
C VAL A 412 30.13 14.11 -7.57
N GLY A 413 30.88 13.44 -8.44
CA GLY A 413 32.15 13.92 -9.01
C GLY A 413 33.32 13.80 -8.05
N ILE A 414 33.47 12.66 -7.39
CA ILE A 414 34.57 12.29 -6.50
C ILE A 414 35.41 11.22 -7.20
N THR A 415 36.68 11.51 -7.49
CA THR A 415 37.54 10.66 -8.33
C THR A 415 38.46 9.71 -7.57
N GLU A 416 38.90 10.09 -6.36
CA GLU A 416 39.84 9.31 -5.56
C GLU A 416 39.25 9.07 -4.16
N ILE A 417 39.15 7.81 -3.75
CA ILE A 417 38.61 7.38 -2.45
C ILE A 417 39.16 5.98 -2.12
N HIS A 418 39.28 5.65 -0.83
CA HIS A 418 39.80 4.36 -0.39
C HIS A 418 38.83 3.20 -0.76
N PRO A 419 39.32 2.03 -1.26
CA PRO A 419 38.45 0.93 -1.70
C PRO A 419 37.48 0.41 -0.63
N GLU A 420 37.87 0.46 0.65
CA GLU A 420 37.00 0.07 1.77
C GLU A 420 35.77 0.99 1.88
N LEU A 421 35.92 2.29 1.63
CA LEU A 421 34.80 3.23 1.59
C LEU A 421 33.88 2.95 0.39
N VAL A 422 34.43 2.58 -0.77
CA VAL A 422 33.63 2.14 -1.95
C VAL A 422 32.77 0.93 -1.58
N THR A 423 33.34 -0.06 -0.89
CA THR A 423 32.61 -1.24 -0.41
C THR A 423 31.48 -0.86 0.56
N MET A 424 31.74 0.04 1.52
CA MET A 424 30.72 0.45 2.50
C MET A 424 29.62 1.32 1.87
N LEU A 425 29.96 2.25 0.97
CA LEU A 425 29.01 3.01 0.15
C LEU A 425 28.09 2.06 -0.65
N GLY A 426 28.67 1.00 -1.23
CA GLY A 426 27.91 0.01 -1.99
C GLY A 426 26.85 -0.71 -1.15
N ARG A 427 27.16 -1.04 0.12
CA ARG A 427 26.20 -1.64 1.06
C ARG A 427 25.01 -0.70 1.35
N LEU A 428 25.22 0.62 1.34
CA LEU A 428 24.16 1.61 1.60
C LEU A 428 23.11 1.67 0.49
N ARG A 429 23.34 1.07 -0.70
CA ARG A 429 22.34 0.88 -1.76
C ARG A 429 21.07 0.18 -1.26
N TYR A 430 21.22 -0.74 -0.31
CA TYR A 430 20.10 -1.54 0.22
C TYR A 430 19.67 -1.09 1.63
N ARG A 431 20.44 -0.22 2.29
CA ARG A 431 20.08 0.36 3.58
C ARG A 431 19.03 1.45 3.37
N THR A 432 17.92 1.37 4.10
CA THR A 432 16.98 2.47 4.26
C THR A 432 17.10 3.12 5.64
N SER A 433 16.88 4.43 5.70
CA SER A 433 16.82 5.23 6.91
C SER A 433 15.69 6.25 6.74
N TYR A 434 14.81 6.41 7.74
CA TYR A 434 13.58 7.23 7.65
C TYR A 434 12.60 6.89 6.50
N GLY A 435 12.84 5.80 5.76
CA GLY A 435 12.09 5.42 4.56
C GLY A 435 12.72 5.90 3.24
N GLN A 436 13.81 6.66 3.31
CA GLN A 436 14.68 6.98 2.18
C GLN A 436 15.78 5.93 2.02
N ASN A 437 16.31 5.79 0.81
CA ASN A 437 17.47 4.97 0.49
C ASN A 437 18.76 5.72 0.88
N VAL A 438 19.64 5.15 1.70
CA VAL A 438 20.77 5.91 2.28
C VAL A 438 21.77 6.32 1.21
N LEU A 439 22.09 5.47 0.23
CA LEU A 439 23.02 5.85 -0.84
C LEU A 439 22.47 7.00 -1.71
N LYS A 440 21.16 7.01 -2.02
CA LYS A 440 20.52 8.13 -2.73
C LYS A 440 20.55 9.43 -1.89
N HIS A 441 20.28 9.31 -0.58
CA HIS A 441 20.35 10.43 0.35
C HIS A 441 21.76 11.02 0.45
N LEU A 442 22.81 10.20 0.44
CA LEU A 442 24.20 10.68 0.41
C LEU A 442 24.52 11.47 -0.86
N VAL A 443 24.10 10.98 -2.04
CA VAL A 443 24.25 11.70 -3.31
C VAL A 443 23.48 13.04 -3.28
N GLU A 444 22.23 13.03 -2.85
CA GLU A 444 21.39 14.24 -2.77
C GLU A 444 21.98 15.28 -1.80
N THR A 445 22.33 14.84 -0.60
CA THR A 445 22.97 15.66 0.44
C THR A 445 24.28 16.27 -0.06
N ALA A 446 25.08 15.52 -0.82
CA ALA A 446 26.28 16.05 -1.46
C ALA A 446 25.97 17.10 -2.55
N HIS A 447 24.99 16.86 -3.44
CA HIS A 447 24.60 17.86 -4.45
C HIS A 447 24.09 19.16 -3.82
N ILE A 448 23.25 19.08 -2.78
CA ILE A 448 22.75 20.22 -2.02
C ILE A 448 23.93 21.00 -1.42
N ALA A 449 24.85 20.31 -0.73
CA ALA A 449 26.02 20.92 -0.08
C ALA A 449 26.94 21.60 -1.10
N GLY A 450 27.15 20.98 -2.26
CA GLY A 450 27.95 21.54 -3.36
C GLY A 450 27.36 22.82 -3.95
N ILE A 451 26.03 22.94 -4.02
CA ILE A 451 25.36 24.18 -4.46
C ILE A 451 25.46 25.26 -3.40
N MET A 452 25.22 24.93 -2.11
CA MET A 452 25.40 25.87 -1.01
C MET A 452 26.84 26.42 -0.97
N ALA A 453 27.85 25.55 -1.15
CA ALA A 453 29.25 25.95 -1.25
C ALA A 453 29.50 26.93 -2.41
N ALA A 454 28.97 26.64 -3.60
CA ALA A 454 29.14 27.48 -4.78
C ALA A 454 28.54 28.89 -4.61
N GLU A 455 27.32 28.99 -4.07
CA GLU A 455 26.67 30.29 -3.81
C GLU A 455 27.37 31.09 -2.68
N LEU A 456 28.00 30.39 -1.72
CA LEU A 456 28.85 30.97 -0.68
C LEU A 456 30.29 31.26 -1.14
N ARG A 457 30.67 30.87 -2.37
CA ARG A 457 32.02 31.00 -2.95
C ARG A 457 33.12 30.20 -2.22
N LEU A 458 32.73 29.07 -1.64
CA LEU A 458 33.62 28.06 -1.07
C LEU A 458 33.98 27.01 -2.14
N ASP A 459 34.99 26.17 -1.90
CA ASP A 459 35.28 25.04 -2.78
C ASP A 459 34.22 23.94 -2.64
N PRO A 460 33.44 23.61 -3.69
CA PRO A 460 32.45 22.54 -3.61
C PRO A 460 33.07 21.14 -3.46
N ALA A 461 34.35 20.92 -3.76
CA ALA A 461 34.95 19.58 -3.74
C ALA A 461 35.00 19.00 -2.31
N LEU A 462 35.59 19.73 -1.36
CA LEU A 462 35.69 19.32 0.04
C LEU A 462 34.31 19.22 0.71
N ILE A 463 33.42 20.17 0.42
CA ILE A 463 32.06 20.20 0.96
C ILE A 463 31.23 19.01 0.46
N LYS A 464 31.25 18.71 -0.85
CA LYS A 464 30.59 17.52 -1.41
C LYS A 464 31.13 16.23 -0.81
N ARG A 465 32.45 16.12 -0.63
CA ARG A 465 33.09 14.92 -0.05
C ARG A 465 32.64 14.69 1.39
N SER A 466 32.63 15.74 2.21
CA SER A 466 32.13 15.72 3.59
C SER A 466 30.66 15.29 3.65
N ALA A 467 29.81 15.94 2.85
CA ALA A 467 28.39 15.66 2.76
C ALA A 467 28.05 14.27 2.20
N PHE A 468 28.88 13.72 1.30
CA PHE A 468 28.73 12.37 0.75
C PHE A 468 29.15 11.25 1.72
N LEU A 469 29.97 11.55 2.73
CA LEU A 469 30.48 10.54 3.67
C LEU A 469 29.88 10.62 5.07
N HIS A 470 29.09 11.66 5.40
CA HIS A 470 28.54 11.88 6.75
C HIS A 470 27.83 10.65 7.35
N ASP A 471 27.09 9.92 6.51
CA ASP A 471 26.24 8.80 6.94
C ASP A 471 26.90 7.41 6.77
N ILE A 472 28.19 7.35 6.39
CA ILE A 472 28.87 6.12 5.98
C ILE A 472 28.85 5.01 7.05
N GLY A 473 28.84 5.40 8.34
CA GLY A 473 28.75 4.48 9.47
C GLY A 473 27.47 3.63 9.49
N LYS A 474 26.38 4.04 8.80
CA LYS A 474 25.15 3.23 8.69
C LYS A 474 25.32 1.92 7.90
N ALA A 475 26.49 1.70 7.28
CA ALA A 475 26.89 0.41 6.72
C ALA A 475 27.39 -0.59 7.78
N LEU A 476 27.85 -0.10 8.94
CA LEU A 476 28.57 -0.85 9.98
C LEU A 476 27.84 -0.95 11.33
N THR A 477 26.76 -0.21 11.57
CA THR A 477 25.99 -0.22 12.84
C THR A 477 25.32 -1.55 13.23
N HIS A 478 25.49 -2.60 12.43
CA HIS A 478 25.06 -3.97 12.75
C HIS A 478 26.22 -4.93 13.04
N GLU A 479 27.47 -4.45 12.88
CA GLU A 479 28.72 -5.14 13.18
C GLU A 479 29.45 -4.49 14.39
N VAL A 480 29.19 -3.20 14.65
CA VAL A 480 29.86 -2.38 15.68
C VAL A 480 28.82 -1.57 16.48
N GLU A 481 28.90 -1.62 17.81
CA GLU A 481 28.10 -0.79 18.71
C GLU A 481 28.62 0.66 18.77
N GLY A 482 27.73 1.64 18.63
CA GLY A 482 28.06 3.06 18.74
C GLY A 482 27.20 3.96 17.85
N SER A 483 27.44 5.27 17.91
CA SER A 483 26.82 6.24 17.00
C SER A 483 27.42 6.11 15.60
N HIS A 484 26.59 6.14 14.55
CA HIS A 484 27.06 6.00 13.17
C HIS A 484 27.97 7.17 12.73
N ALA A 485 27.84 8.33 13.36
CA ALA A 485 28.76 9.46 13.16
C ALA A 485 30.18 9.09 13.59
N LEU A 486 30.36 8.58 14.81
CA LEU A 486 31.67 8.19 15.35
C LEU A 486 32.25 6.97 14.61
N ILE A 487 31.42 5.95 14.32
CA ILE A 487 31.85 4.76 13.55
C ILE A 487 32.26 5.15 12.12
N GLY A 488 31.52 6.06 11.48
CA GLY A 488 31.84 6.56 10.14
C GLY A 488 33.12 7.40 10.11
N ALA A 489 33.33 8.21 11.13
CA ALA A 489 34.53 9.03 11.29
C ALA A 489 35.79 8.17 11.49
N ASP A 490 35.75 7.18 12.38
CA ASP A 490 36.89 6.28 12.58
C ASP A 490 37.14 5.36 11.37
N LEU A 491 36.13 5.06 10.55
CA LEU A 491 36.34 4.44 9.23
C LEU A 491 37.06 5.40 8.27
N ALA A 492 36.57 6.63 8.11
CA ALA A 492 37.15 7.65 7.24
C ALA A 492 38.61 7.99 7.62
N ARG A 493 38.87 8.18 8.92
CA ARG A 493 40.20 8.41 9.52
C ARG A 493 41.17 7.27 9.23
N ARG A 494 40.75 6.01 9.35
CA ARG A 494 41.56 4.83 8.98
C ARG A 494 41.79 4.72 7.47
N CYS A 495 40.84 5.20 6.65
CA CYS A 495 40.93 5.22 5.21
C CYS A 495 41.78 6.38 4.65
N GLY A 496 42.28 7.29 5.49
CA GLY A 496 43.14 8.41 5.09
C GLY A 496 42.38 9.66 4.60
N GLU A 497 41.12 9.83 4.98
CA GLU A 497 40.37 11.08 4.77
C GLU A 497 40.95 12.23 5.62
N SER A 498 40.74 13.48 5.19
CA SER A 498 41.26 14.66 5.91
C SER A 498 40.44 14.96 7.18
N GLU A 499 41.07 15.59 8.18
CA GLU A 499 40.40 15.88 9.45
C GLU A 499 39.18 16.82 9.30
N GLU A 500 39.10 17.65 8.25
CA GLU A 500 37.90 18.45 7.95
C GLU A 500 36.72 17.57 7.52
N VAL A 501 36.97 16.55 6.69
CA VAL A 501 35.98 15.53 6.29
C VAL A 501 35.58 14.68 7.49
N VAL A 502 36.57 14.19 8.26
CA VAL A 502 36.33 13.35 9.43
C VAL A 502 35.54 14.10 10.50
N HIS A 503 35.92 15.34 10.83
CA HIS A 503 35.17 16.19 11.77
C HIS A 503 33.75 16.51 11.26
N ALA A 504 33.54 16.69 9.95
CA ALA A 504 32.19 16.85 9.41
C ALA A 504 31.34 15.58 9.60
N ILE A 505 31.94 14.39 9.51
CA ILE A 505 31.29 13.10 9.82
C ILE A 505 30.99 12.98 11.32
N GLU A 506 31.90 13.37 12.22
CA GLU A 506 31.67 13.37 13.68
C GLU A 506 30.58 14.37 14.10
N ALA A 507 30.58 15.56 13.52
CA ALA A 507 29.73 16.66 13.95
C ALA A 507 28.32 16.67 13.33
N HIS A 508 28.00 15.85 12.31
CA HIS A 508 26.71 15.97 11.61
C HIS A 508 25.45 15.74 12.47
N HIS A 509 25.58 15.03 13.60
CA HIS A 509 24.52 14.89 14.61
C HIS A 509 24.82 15.61 15.94
N ASN A 510 25.84 16.47 15.97
CA ASN A 510 26.33 17.21 17.14
C ASN A 510 26.90 16.35 18.29
N GLU A 511 27.37 15.13 17.99
CA GLU A 511 28.21 14.34 18.91
C GLU A 511 29.49 15.12 19.29
N VAL A 512 30.03 15.83 18.30
CA VAL A 512 31.05 16.89 18.44
C VAL A 512 30.44 18.21 17.96
N ALA A 513 30.74 19.32 18.64
CA ALA A 513 30.27 20.64 18.24
C ALA A 513 30.93 21.06 16.90
N PRO A 514 30.17 21.55 15.90
CA PRO A 514 30.72 21.84 14.57
C PRO A 514 31.67 23.05 14.58
N GLN A 515 32.98 22.78 14.47
CA GLN A 515 34.06 23.79 14.43
C GLN A 515 34.40 24.30 13.01
N THR A 516 33.99 23.58 11.97
CA THR A 516 34.38 23.81 10.56
C THR A 516 33.17 24.14 9.68
N ILE A 517 33.38 24.83 8.56
CA ILE A 517 32.29 25.19 7.63
C ILE A 517 31.72 23.94 6.94
N GLU A 518 32.59 22.96 6.71
CA GLU A 518 32.34 21.62 6.16
C GLU A 518 31.25 20.90 6.98
N ALA A 519 31.41 20.86 8.30
CA ALA A 519 30.42 20.33 9.24
C ALA A 519 29.08 21.08 9.20
N VAL A 520 29.11 22.43 9.21
CA VAL A 520 27.87 23.25 9.21
C VAL A 520 27.09 23.07 7.90
N LEU A 521 27.76 23.04 6.74
CA LEU A 521 27.10 22.81 5.45
C LEU A 521 26.66 21.35 5.27
N THR A 522 27.37 20.40 5.87
CA THR A 522 26.94 18.99 5.94
C THR A 522 25.64 18.85 6.74
N GLN A 523 25.59 19.39 7.97
CA GLN A 523 24.36 19.44 8.79
C GLN A 523 23.20 20.10 8.06
N ALA A 524 23.43 21.26 7.44
CA ALA A 524 22.40 21.99 6.71
C ALA A 524 21.84 21.20 5.52
N SER A 525 22.69 20.40 4.86
CA SER A 525 22.32 19.65 3.65
C SER A 525 21.59 18.34 3.98
N ASP A 526 22.01 17.60 5.01
CA ASP A 526 21.26 16.46 5.59
C ASP A 526 19.84 16.91 5.95
N ALA A 527 19.73 17.98 6.74
CA ALA A 527 18.43 18.55 7.13
C ALA A 527 17.53 18.94 5.93
N CYS A 528 18.12 19.33 4.79
CA CYS A 528 17.40 19.66 3.56
C CYS A 528 16.98 18.43 2.72
N SER A 529 17.65 17.29 2.86
CA SER A 529 17.25 16.01 2.25
C SER A 529 16.23 15.27 3.14
N GLY A 530 16.58 15.04 4.42
CA GLY A 530 15.77 14.31 5.39
C GLY A 530 14.59 15.09 5.98
N GLY A 531 14.44 16.39 5.67
CA GLY A 531 13.37 17.26 6.17
C GLY A 531 12.12 17.38 5.30
N ARG A 532 12.10 16.77 4.10
CA ARG A 532 11.05 16.99 3.09
C ARG A 532 9.71 16.32 3.46
N PRO A 533 8.54 16.95 3.23
CA PRO A 533 7.24 16.33 3.49
C PRO A 533 7.09 14.99 2.73
N GLY A 534 6.79 13.91 3.49
CA GLY A 534 6.75 12.54 2.97
C GLY A 534 7.98 11.69 3.33
N ALA A 535 9.14 12.30 3.61
CA ALA A 535 10.36 11.61 4.03
C ALA A 535 10.37 11.17 5.50
N ARG A 536 9.31 11.46 6.27
CA ARG A 536 9.15 11.03 7.67
C ARG A 536 7.76 10.47 7.93
N ARG A 537 7.70 9.20 8.36
CA ARG A 537 6.51 8.55 8.95
C ARG A 537 6.87 8.02 10.33
N GLU A 538 6.61 8.82 11.35
CA GLU A 538 6.91 8.56 12.77
C GLU A 538 6.35 7.22 13.29
N SER A 539 5.31 6.68 12.65
CA SER A 539 4.62 5.46 13.04
C SER A 539 5.44 4.17 12.92
N LEU A 540 6.49 4.12 12.08
CA LEU A 540 7.33 2.92 11.93
C LEU A 540 8.55 2.94 12.87
N GLU A 541 9.16 4.10 13.07
CA GLU A 541 10.35 4.29 13.91
C GLU A 541 10.04 4.04 15.39
N ALA A 542 8.93 4.58 15.90
CA ALA A 542 8.43 4.33 17.27
C ALA A 542 7.95 2.88 17.51
N TYR A 543 8.00 2.04 16.48
CA TYR A 543 7.78 0.60 16.54
C TYR A 543 9.10 -0.17 16.43
N VAL A 544 10.01 0.20 15.52
CA VAL A 544 11.37 -0.37 15.46
C VAL A 544 12.12 -0.17 16.79
N LYS A 545 12.14 1.06 17.31
CA LYS A 545 12.77 1.40 18.60
C LYS A 545 12.17 0.67 19.81
N ARG A 546 10.96 0.12 19.66
CA ARG A 546 10.30 -0.73 20.65
C ARG A 546 10.74 -2.18 20.55
N LEU A 547 10.97 -2.70 19.34
CA LEU A 547 11.56 -4.02 19.14
C LEU A 547 13.01 -4.05 19.64
N GLU A 548 13.79 -3.01 19.32
CA GLU A 548 15.17 -2.85 19.81
C GLU A 548 15.21 -2.91 21.34
N ARG A 549 14.37 -2.15 22.05
CA ARG A 549 14.30 -2.19 23.52
C ARG A 549 13.81 -3.53 24.08
N ILE A 550 12.91 -4.23 23.38
CA ILE A 550 12.48 -5.59 23.73
C ILE A 550 13.65 -6.58 23.67
N GLU A 551 14.45 -6.52 22.62
CA GLU A 551 15.62 -7.41 22.43
C GLU A 551 16.75 -7.05 23.41
N GLU A 552 16.95 -5.77 23.71
CA GLU A 552 17.91 -5.27 24.70
C GLU A 552 17.63 -5.81 26.12
N ILE A 553 16.37 -5.75 26.58
CA ILE A 553 15.94 -6.24 27.90
C ILE A 553 16.24 -7.74 28.09
N ALA A 554 16.13 -8.52 27.01
CA ALA A 554 16.41 -9.95 27.02
C ALA A 554 17.90 -10.27 26.83
N THR A 555 18.62 -9.48 26.03
CA THR A 555 20.06 -9.69 25.75
C THR A 555 20.93 -9.38 26.96
N ASN A 556 20.53 -8.39 27.77
CA ASN A 556 21.21 -8.03 29.03
C ASN A 556 21.06 -9.06 30.18
N LYS A 557 20.62 -10.29 29.89
CA LYS A 557 20.45 -11.37 30.88
C LYS A 557 21.62 -12.36 30.81
N LEU A 558 22.11 -12.78 31.98
CA LEU A 558 23.23 -13.72 32.08
C LEU A 558 22.90 -15.06 31.39
N GLY A 559 23.84 -15.60 30.61
CA GLY A 559 23.70 -16.88 29.90
C GLY A 559 22.92 -16.83 28.57
N VAL A 560 22.43 -15.66 28.15
CA VAL A 560 21.85 -15.46 26.81
C VAL A 560 22.96 -15.41 25.75
N ASP A 561 22.70 -16.05 24.62
CA ASP A 561 23.55 -16.03 23.42
C ASP A 561 22.96 -15.11 22.35
N LYS A 562 21.66 -15.24 22.05
CA LYS A 562 20.95 -14.44 21.03
C LYS A 562 19.48 -14.25 21.40
N VAL A 563 18.88 -13.15 20.95
CA VAL A 563 17.45 -12.86 21.07
C VAL A 563 16.87 -12.61 19.68
N PHE A 564 15.60 -13.00 19.49
CA PHE A 564 14.85 -12.76 18.25
C PHE A 564 13.41 -12.32 18.58
N ALA A 565 13.04 -11.08 18.26
CA ALA A 565 11.67 -10.61 18.27
C ALA A 565 10.92 -11.15 17.03
N MET A 566 9.92 -11.98 17.28
CA MET A 566 9.07 -12.64 16.29
C MET A 566 7.65 -12.04 16.31
N GLN A 567 6.87 -12.29 15.26
CA GLN A 567 5.46 -11.87 15.14
C GLN A 567 5.21 -10.39 15.54
N ALA A 568 5.98 -9.45 14.98
CA ALA A 568 5.88 -8.02 15.28
C ALA A 568 6.07 -7.65 16.77
N GLY A 569 6.93 -8.40 17.48
CA GLY A 569 7.18 -8.23 18.91
C GLY A 569 6.14 -8.90 19.82
N ARG A 570 5.21 -9.71 19.27
CA ARG A 570 4.25 -10.53 20.04
C ARG A 570 4.82 -11.86 20.50
N GLU A 571 5.95 -12.28 19.96
CA GLU A 571 6.74 -13.41 20.46
C GLU A 571 8.22 -13.01 20.53
N ILE A 572 8.96 -13.53 21.50
CA ILE A 572 10.38 -13.28 21.70
C ILE A 572 11.05 -14.61 21.98
N ARG A 573 12.09 -14.92 21.20
CA ARG A 573 12.83 -16.16 21.33
C ARG A 573 14.23 -15.90 21.86
N VAL A 574 14.52 -16.42 23.04
CA VAL A 574 15.79 -16.18 23.76
C VAL A 574 16.61 -17.47 23.71
N MET A 575 17.69 -17.49 22.93
CA MET A 575 18.64 -18.60 22.90
C MET A 575 19.64 -18.45 24.04
N VAL A 576 19.83 -19.52 24.82
CA VAL A 576 20.78 -19.55 25.94
C VAL A 576 21.91 -20.56 25.71
N ARG A 577 23.09 -20.26 26.25
CA ARG A 577 24.23 -21.19 26.23
C ARG A 577 23.93 -22.39 27.14
N PRO A 578 23.82 -23.64 26.62
CA PRO A 578 23.40 -24.80 27.41
C PRO A 578 24.30 -25.17 28.60
N GLU A 579 25.53 -24.64 28.60
CA GLU A 579 26.59 -24.80 29.59
C GLU A 579 26.45 -23.82 30.77
N GLU A 580 25.84 -22.64 30.53
CA GLU A 580 25.66 -21.57 31.53
C GLU A 580 24.25 -21.53 32.11
N VAL A 581 23.24 -21.97 31.35
CA VAL A 581 21.83 -21.97 31.76
C VAL A 581 21.31 -23.41 31.79
N ASP A 582 20.82 -23.85 32.95
CA ASP A 582 20.18 -25.15 33.13
C ASP A 582 18.68 -25.10 32.82
N GLU A 583 17.97 -26.22 32.99
CA GLU A 583 16.55 -26.32 32.65
C GLU A 583 15.65 -25.49 33.59
N ILE A 584 16.06 -25.31 34.85
CA ILE A 584 15.35 -24.46 35.81
C ILE A 584 15.64 -22.98 35.53
N GLY A 585 16.91 -22.63 35.30
CA GLY A 585 17.34 -21.29 34.92
C GLY A 585 16.66 -20.79 33.64
N ALA A 586 16.46 -21.65 32.64
CA ALA A 586 15.72 -21.31 31.43
C ALA A 586 14.26 -20.91 31.71
N ALA A 587 13.58 -21.59 32.65
CA ALA A 587 12.21 -21.28 33.04
C ALA A 587 12.12 -19.99 33.89
N VAL A 588 13.11 -19.71 34.74
CA VAL A 588 13.22 -18.45 35.50
C VAL A 588 13.48 -17.29 34.54
N LEU A 589 14.44 -17.43 33.63
CA LEU A 589 14.80 -16.42 32.63
C LEU A 589 13.60 -16.01 31.76
N ALA A 590 12.82 -16.97 31.28
CA ALA A 590 11.61 -16.70 30.49
C ALA A 590 10.62 -15.79 31.23
N ARG A 591 10.48 -16.01 32.55
CA ARG A 591 9.59 -15.23 33.43
C ARG A 591 10.15 -13.85 33.75
N ASP A 592 11.45 -13.74 34.01
CA ASP A 592 12.11 -12.47 34.35
C ASP A 592 12.18 -11.52 33.15
N VAL A 593 12.40 -12.06 31.94
CA VAL A 593 12.31 -11.28 30.68
C VAL A 593 10.88 -10.81 30.44
N ALA A 594 9.88 -11.70 30.56
CA ALA A 594 8.47 -11.32 30.37
C ALA A 594 8.03 -10.22 31.35
N LYS A 595 8.41 -10.34 32.62
CA LYS A 595 8.10 -9.36 33.67
C LYS A 595 8.79 -8.00 33.43
N GLN A 596 10.06 -7.99 33.06
CA GLN A 596 10.76 -6.72 32.82
C GLN A 596 10.23 -5.98 31.59
N ILE A 597 9.76 -6.70 30.57
CA ILE A 597 9.07 -6.11 29.42
C ILE A 597 7.71 -5.53 29.82
N GLU A 598 6.95 -6.20 30.69
CA GLU A 598 5.70 -5.67 31.26
C GLU A 598 5.92 -4.42 32.13
N GLU A 599 7.06 -4.32 32.82
CA GLU A 599 7.40 -3.17 33.68
C GLU A 599 8.02 -1.99 32.92
N GLU A 600 8.76 -2.22 31.82
CA GLU A 600 9.41 -1.14 31.05
C GLU A 600 8.62 -0.67 29.80
N LEU A 601 7.72 -1.48 29.23
CA LEU A 601 7.16 -1.22 27.89
C LEU A 601 5.64 -1.42 27.79
N THR A 602 4.93 -0.34 27.48
CA THR A 602 3.49 -0.37 27.18
C THR A 602 3.23 -1.02 25.81
N TYR A 603 2.67 -2.23 25.79
CA TYR A 603 2.38 -2.98 24.55
C TYR A 603 0.88 -3.38 24.42
N PRO A 604 0.25 -3.21 23.23
CA PRO A 604 -1.15 -3.58 23.02
C PRO A 604 -1.32 -5.10 22.81
N GLY A 605 -1.52 -5.82 23.92
CA GLY A 605 -1.79 -7.25 23.98
C GLY A 605 -0.64 -8.05 24.59
N GLN A 606 -0.77 -9.37 24.63
CA GLN A 606 0.22 -10.26 25.25
C GLN A 606 1.46 -10.45 24.36
N ILE A 607 2.61 -10.57 25.02
CA ILE A 607 3.91 -10.95 24.43
C ILE A 607 4.30 -12.33 24.97
N ARG A 608 4.71 -13.23 24.08
CA ARG A 608 5.10 -14.62 24.41
C ARG A 608 6.62 -14.74 24.49
N VAL A 609 7.18 -15.00 25.66
CA VAL A 609 8.64 -15.25 25.81
C VAL A 609 8.92 -16.75 25.78
N THR A 610 9.75 -17.18 24.84
CA THR A 610 10.12 -18.57 24.57
C THR A 610 11.65 -18.72 24.68
N VAL A 611 12.14 -19.22 25.82
CA VAL A 611 13.58 -19.57 25.95
C VAL A 611 13.87 -20.89 25.22
N VAL A 612 14.97 -20.95 24.49
CA VAL A 612 15.46 -22.14 23.78
C VAL A 612 16.87 -22.47 24.20
N ARG A 613 17.07 -23.73 24.57
CA ARG A 613 18.36 -24.33 24.94
C ARG A 613 18.58 -25.52 24.02
N GLU A 614 19.49 -25.40 23.06
CA GLU A 614 19.81 -26.44 22.08
C GLU A 614 21.30 -26.81 22.19
N SER A 615 21.60 -28.10 22.35
CA SER A 615 22.97 -28.62 22.30
C SER A 615 23.09 -29.55 21.10
N ARG A 616 24.21 -29.46 20.38
CA ARG A 616 24.51 -30.29 19.20
C ARG A 616 25.86 -30.96 19.38
N THR A 617 25.89 -32.28 19.24
CA THR A 617 27.12 -33.09 19.19
C THR A 617 27.16 -33.80 17.84
N THR A 618 28.34 -33.87 17.22
CA THR A 618 28.50 -34.48 15.89
C THR A 618 29.77 -35.31 15.85
N GLU A 619 29.62 -36.62 15.67
CA GLU A 619 30.74 -37.52 15.37
C GLU A 619 30.71 -37.95 13.90
N ILE A 620 31.88 -38.25 13.36
CA ILE A 620 32.05 -38.77 12.00
C ILE A 620 32.74 -40.13 12.11
N ALA A 621 32.00 -41.20 11.87
CA ALA A 621 32.57 -42.54 11.73
C ALA A 621 33.44 -42.62 10.45
N ARG A 622 34.48 -43.46 10.49
CA ARG A 622 35.37 -43.79 9.37
C ARG A 622 35.35 -45.28 9.09
#